data_AF-A0A932LID3-F1
#
_entry.id   AF-A0A932LID3-F1
#
_cell.length_a   1.000
_cell.length_b   1.000
_cell.length_c   1.000
_cell.angle_alpha   90.00
_cell.angle_beta   90.00
_cell.angle_gamma   90.00
#
_symmetry.space_group_name_H-M   'P 1'
#
loop_
_entity.id
_entity.type
_entity.pdbx_description
1 polymer ?
#
loop_
_entity_poly.entity_id
_entity_poly.type
_entity_poly.pdbx_seq_one_letter_code
_entity_poly.pdbx_strand_id
1 'polypeptide(L)'
;GIIAAYAAILAPDQCISEAVVVDPPVSHRDGPIFLNVLRVLDIPDALGLFAPRPLTIHSDKSDAFVRTVQLYKATEGVLQVRKK
;
A
#
# COMPACT_ATOMS: atom_id res chain seq x y z
N GLY A 1 6.42 -8.04 -0.95
CA GLY A 1 5.48 -8.04 -2.09
C GLY A 1 4.06 -7.80 -1.61
N ILE A 2 3.09 -7.61 -2.52
CA ILE A 2 1.73 -7.17 -2.18
C ILE A 2 0.98 -8.11 -1.22
N ILE A 3 1.21 -9.42 -1.29
CA ILE A 3 0.62 -10.38 -0.34
C ILE A 3 0.98 -10.03 1.11
N ALA A 4 2.24 -9.63 1.35
CA ALA A 4 2.68 -9.20 2.69
C ALA A 4 2.04 -7.89 3.13
N ALA A 5 1.69 -7.00 2.19
CA ALA A 5 0.94 -5.78 2.52
C ALA A 5 -0.48 -6.12 3.00
N TYR A 6 -1.17 -7.06 2.35
CA TYR A 6 -2.47 -7.56 2.84
C TYR A 6 -2.36 -8.23 4.21
N ALA A 7 -1.34 -9.06 4.41
CA ALA A 7 -1.08 -9.66 5.72
C ALA A 7 -0.86 -8.57 6.78
N ALA A 8 -0.14 -7.50 6.43
CA ALA A 8 0.13 -6.41 7.36
C ALA A 8 -1.13 -5.59 7.71
N ILE A 9 -2.01 -5.37 6.73
CA ILE A 9 -3.30 -4.71 6.93
C ILE A 9 -4.19 -5.52 7.88
N LEU A 10 -4.25 -6.85 7.70
CA LEU A 10 -5.10 -7.75 8.48
C LEU A 10 -4.51 -8.16 9.84
N ALA A 11 -3.21 -7.94 10.04
CA ALA A 11 -2.57 -8.21 11.31
C ALA A 11 -3.05 -7.21 12.39
N PRO A 12 -3.13 -7.62 13.67
CA PRO A 12 -3.43 -6.71 14.77
C PRO A 12 -2.49 -5.51 14.81
N ASP A 13 -3.00 -4.34 15.18
CA ASP A 13 -2.28 -3.06 15.08
C ASP A 13 -0.96 -3.03 15.84
N GLN A 14 -0.82 -3.79 16.94
CA GLN A 14 0.40 -3.82 17.74
C GLN A 14 1.50 -4.76 17.20
N CYS A 15 1.22 -5.57 16.19
CA CYS A 15 2.18 -6.56 15.70
C CYS A 15 3.15 -6.02 14.64
N ILE A 16 2.83 -4.90 13.98
CA ILE A 16 3.62 -4.38 12.86
C ILE A 16 3.81 -2.87 13.00
N SER A 17 5.07 -2.48 13.19
CA SER A 17 5.46 -1.08 13.38
C SER A 17 5.60 -0.29 12.07
N GLU A 18 6.01 -0.94 10.98
CA GLU A 18 6.19 -0.31 9.67
C GLU A 18 6.05 -1.36 8.56
N ALA A 19 5.52 -0.94 7.40
CA ALA A 19 5.59 -1.70 6.17
C ALA A 19 6.51 -1.01 5.15
N VAL A 20 7.48 -1.76 4.60
CA VAL A 20 8.35 -1.29 3.52
C VAL A 20 8.06 -2.09 2.26
N VAL A 21 7.58 -1.43 1.22
CA VAL A 21 7.17 -2.05 -0.05
C VAL A 21 8.12 -1.62 -1.15
N VAL A 22 8.89 -2.58 -1.67
CA VAL A 22 9.89 -2.35 -2.72
C VAL A 22 9.34 -2.79 -4.07
N ASP A 23 9.40 -1.86 -5.02
CA ASP A 23 8.92 -1.95 -6.40
C ASP A 23 7.56 -2.66 -6.55
N PRO A 24 6.51 -2.18 -5.85
CA PRO A 24 5.19 -2.77 -6.00
C PRO A 24 4.65 -2.59 -7.42
N PRO A 25 3.94 -3.60 -7.95
CA PRO A 25 3.08 -3.37 -9.11
C PRO A 25 2.04 -2.30 -8.79
N VAL A 26 1.62 -1.57 -9.82
CA VAL A 26 0.69 -0.45 -9.67
C VAL A 26 -0.76 -0.89 -9.72
N SER A 27 -1.02 -2.12 -10.18
CA SER A 27 -2.35 -2.72 -10.24
C SER A 27 -2.28 -4.23 -10.03
N HIS A 28 -3.33 -4.82 -9.46
CA HIS A 28 -3.49 -6.27 -9.39
C HIS A 28 -3.61 -6.93 -10.78
N ARG A 29 -3.76 -6.14 -11.85
CA ARG A 29 -3.63 -6.63 -13.24
C ARG A 29 -2.26 -7.23 -13.53
N ASP A 30 -1.21 -6.68 -12.91
CA ASP A 30 0.17 -7.15 -13.05
C ASP A 30 0.52 -8.22 -12.01
N GLY A 31 -0.47 -8.62 -11.20
CA GLY A 31 -0.31 -9.52 -10.07
C GLY A 31 0.07 -8.81 -8.76
N PRO A 32 -0.10 -9.48 -7.61
CA PRO A 32 -0.72 -10.79 -7.44
C PRO A 32 -2.23 -10.74 -7.74
N ILE A 33 -2.74 -11.82 -8.35
CA ILE A 33 -4.15 -11.91 -8.78
C ILE A 33 -4.98 -12.47 -7.62
N PHE A 34 -5.93 -11.68 -7.14
CA PHE A 34 -6.96 -12.12 -6.19
C PHE A 34 -8.32 -12.13 -6.87
N LEU A 35 -9.16 -13.12 -6.52
CA LEU A 35 -10.49 -13.25 -7.10
C LEU A 35 -11.32 -11.99 -6.81
N ASN A 36 -11.82 -11.35 -7.86
CA ASN A 36 -12.69 -10.17 -7.82
C ASN A 36 -12.14 -8.91 -7.11
N VAL A 37 -10.85 -8.84 -6.75
CA VAL A 37 -10.30 -7.71 -5.97
C VAL A 37 -10.50 -6.36 -6.65
N LEU A 38 -10.31 -6.30 -7.96
CA LEU A 38 -10.46 -5.07 -8.77
C LEU A 38 -11.90 -4.53 -8.82
N ARG A 39 -12.90 -5.30 -8.35
CA ARG A 39 -14.27 -4.80 -8.18
C ARG A 39 -14.44 -3.96 -6.90
N VAL A 40 -13.51 -4.08 -5.97
CA VAL A 40 -13.55 -3.44 -4.66
C VAL A 40 -12.48 -2.36 -4.57
N LEU A 41 -11.22 -2.70 -4.86
CA LEU A 41 -10.08 -1.80 -4.75
C LEU A 41 -8.88 -2.28 -5.57
N ASP A 42 -7.89 -1.40 -5.78
CA ASP A 42 -6.62 -1.75 -6.40
C ASP A 42 -5.42 -1.51 -5.45
N ILE A 43 -4.19 -1.79 -5.88
CA ILE A 43 -2.99 -1.76 -5.03
C ILE A 43 -2.79 -0.41 -4.31
N PRO A 44 -2.92 0.76 -4.96
CA PRO A 44 -2.75 2.04 -4.27
C PRO A 44 -3.77 2.25 -3.15
N ASP A 45 -5.00 1.79 -3.35
CA ASP A 45 -6.06 1.84 -2.34
C ASP A 45 -5.79 0.85 -1.20
N ALA A 46 -5.35 -0.38 -1.53
CA ALA A 46 -4.98 -1.39 -0.53
C ALA A 46 -3.87 -0.88 0.40
N LEU A 47 -2.81 -0.30 -0.15
CA LEU A 47 -1.73 0.29 0.65
C LEU A 47 -2.22 1.46 1.52
N GLY A 48 -3.24 2.18 1.06
CA GLY A 48 -3.90 3.23 1.84
C GLY A 48 -4.64 2.71 3.07
N LEU A 49 -5.17 1.48 3.04
CA LEU A 49 -5.81 0.85 4.19
C LEU A 49 -4.85 0.55 5.36
N PHE A 50 -3.54 0.60 5.10
CA PHE A 50 -2.54 0.44 6.16
C PHE A 50 -2.42 1.68 7.05
N ALA A 51 -2.91 2.84 6.60
CA ALA A 51 -2.90 4.07 7.36
C ALA A 51 -3.70 3.89 8.68
N PRO A 52 -3.29 4.54 9.80
CA PRO A 52 -2.26 5.58 9.89
C PRO A 52 -0.83 5.04 10.13
N ARG A 53 -0.63 3.72 10.13
CA ARG A 53 0.67 3.12 10.45
C ARG A 53 1.75 3.49 9.42
N PRO A 54 3.03 3.62 9.82
CA PRO A 54 4.12 4.01 8.91
C PRO A 54 4.26 3.11 7.68
N LEU A 55 4.21 3.71 6.49
CA LEU A 55 4.43 3.01 5.21
C LEU A 55 5.53 3.69 4.41
N THR A 56 6.47 2.88 3.93
CA THR A 56 7.53 3.31 3.00
C THR A 56 7.37 2.58 1.67
N ILE A 57 7.24 3.34 0.58
CA ILE A 57 7.12 2.82 -0.80
C ILE A 57 8.38 3.21 -1.57
N HIS A 58 9.11 2.21 -2.05
CA HIS A 58 10.23 2.39 -2.99
C HIS A 58 9.76 2.05 -4.40
N SER A 59 9.53 3.03 -5.25
CA SER A 59 9.11 2.80 -6.64
C SER A 59 9.44 3.98 -7.55
N ASP A 60 9.79 3.67 -8.79
CA ASP A 60 9.96 4.67 -9.86
C ASP A 60 8.61 5.20 -10.37
N LYS A 61 7.53 4.48 -10.08
CA LYS A 61 6.15 4.80 -10.47
C LYS A 61 5.41 5.55 -9.35
N SER A 62 6.07 6.53 -8.72
CA SER A 62 5.52 7.29 -7.57
C SER A 62 4.15 7.90 -7.87
N ASP A 63 3.93 8.32 -9.12
CA ASP A 63 2.70 8.99 -9.56
C ASP A 63 1.48 8.06 -9.54
N ALA A 64 1.69 6.74 -9.58
CA ALA A 64 0.61 5.76 -9.46
C ALA A 64 0.05 5.66 -8.03
N PHE A 65 0.78 6.15 -7.02
CA PHE A 65 0.41 6.05 -5.60
C PHE A 65 -0.19 7.35 -5.04
N VAL A 66 -0.64 8.27 -5.89
CA VAL A 66 -1.31 9.53 -5.47
C VAL A 66 -2.50 9.25 -4.55
N ARG A 67 -3.26 8.18 -4.83
CA ARG A 67 -4.41 7.77 -4.03
C ARG A 67 -4.03 7.31 -2.62
N THR A 68 -2.91 6.58 -2.50
CA THR A 68 -2.32 6.20 -1.21
C THR A 68 -1.95 7.45 -0.41
N VAL A 69 -1.32 8.44 -1.03
CA VAL A 69 -0.97 9.71 -0.38
C VAL A 69 -2.20 10.45 0.13
N GLN A 70 -3.30 10.47 -0.64
CA GLN A 70 -4.55 11.11 -0.23
C GLN A 70 -5.15 10.45 1.01
N LEU A 71 -5.17 9.11 1.05
CA LEU A 71 -5.68 8.34 2.19
C LEU A 71 -4.83 8.58 3.45
N TYR A 72 -3.50 8.59 3.33
CA TYR A 72 -2.61 8.89 4.47
C TYR A 72 -2.79 10.33 4.99
N LYS A 73 -3.00 11.30 4.10
CA LYS A 73 -3.29 12.68 4.52
C LYS A 73 -4.61 12.77 5.29
N ALA A 74 -5.62 12.00 4.90
CA ALA A 74 -6.93 12.01 5.56
C ALA A 74 -6.88 11.44 6.99
N THR A 75 -5.91 10.58 7.29
CA THR A 75 -5.74 9.96 8.62
C THR A 75 -4.56 10.53 9.41
N GLU A 76 -3.92 11.59 8.91
CA GLU A 76 -2.68 12.14 9.48
C GLU A 76 -1.55 11.09 9.64
N GLY A 77 -1.52 10.10 8.74
CA GLY A 77 -0.58 8.98 8.78
C GLY A 77 0.81 9.33 8.23
N VAL A 78 1.81 8.51 8.58
CA VAL A 78 3.20 8.67 8.11
C VAL A 78 3.44 7.88 6.83
N LEU A 79 3.70 8.57 5.72
CA LEU A 79 4.00 7.97 4.41
C LEU A 79 5.33 8.50 3.85
N GLN A 80 6.21 7.61 3.43
CA GLN A 80 7.42 7.95 2.68
C GLN A 80 7.38 7.29 1.30
N VAL A 81 7.37 8.10 0.23
CA VAL A 81 7.52 7.60 -1.15
C VAL A 81 8.91 7.98 -1.64
N ARG A 82 9.75 6.98 -1.94
CA ARG A 82 11.12 7.15 -2.42
C ARG A 82 11.24 6.61 -3.84
N LYS A 83 11.83 7.39 -4.73
CA LYS A 83 12.28 6.90 -6.05
C LYS A 83 13.51 6.00 -5.85
N LYS A 84 13.63 4.96 -6.66
CA LYS A 84 14.75 4.02 -6.58
C LYS A 84 16.01 4.62 -7.21
#